data_AF-A0A820G5G7-F1
#
_entry.id   AF-A0A820G5G7-F1
#
_cell.length_a   1.000
_cell.length_b   1.000
_cell.length_c   1.000
_cell.angle_alpha   90.00
_cell.angle_beta   90.00
_cell.angle_gamma   90.00
#
_symmetry.space_group_name_H-M   'P 1'
#
loop_
_entity.id
_entity.type
_entity.pdbx_description
1 polymer ?
#
loop_
_entity_poly.entity_id
_entity_poly.type
_entity_poly.pdbx_seq_one_letter_code
_entity_poly.pdbx_strand_id
1 'polypeptide(L)'
;DFHLKNLVDDDAIFWSDKNEDELIQAIIKQYEILYNMNEIPMNTFVQYWTKENFSKGCYAAVYPPSSSSTWIDRRKALVDKRIWLASTEMALEWVGYIEGAIEAGQRFAQEISNSF
;
A
#
# COMPACT_ATOMS: atom_id res chain seq x y z
N ASP A 1 4.97 -12.17 23.72
CA ASP A 1 5.36 -10.85 24.25
C ASP A 1 5.00 -9.81 23.19
N PHE A 2 4.13 -8.85 23.51
CA PHE A 2 3.63 -7.89 22.50
C PHE A 2 4.73 -6.93 22.01
N HIS A 3 5.83 -6.84 22.75
CA HIS A 3 7.01 -6.02 22.40
C HIS A 3 7.80 -6.51 21.17
N LEU A 4 7.48 -7.69 20.62
CA LEU A 4 8.11 -8.25 19.42
C LEU A 4 7.15 -8.40 18.23
N LYS A 5 5.93 -7.83 18.30
CA LYS A 5 5.03 -7.80 17.14
C LYS A 5 5.60 -6.90 16.05
N ASN A 6 5.42 -7.30 14.81
CA ASN A 6 5.84 -6.51 13.66
C ASN A 6 4.89 -5.32 13.47
N LEU A 7 5.20 -4.43 12.52
CA LEU A 7 4.36 -3.27 12.17
C LEU A 7 3.65 -3.43 10.82
N VAL A 8 3.68 -4.63 10.25
CA VAL A 8 3.20 -4.93 8.90
C VAL A 8 2.09 -5.98 8.96
N ASP A 9 1.30 -6.03 7.89
CA ASP A 9 0.29 -7.06 7.66
C ASP A 9 -0.73 -7.20 8.82
N ASP A 10 -1.06 -8.41 9.26
CA ASP A 10 -1.99 -8.67 10.37
C ASP A 10 -1.65 -7.89 11.65
N ASP A 11 -0.36 -7.67 11.94
CA ASP A 11 0.05 -6.88 13.11
C ASP A 11 -0.26 -5.38 12.93
N ALA A 12 -0.29 -4.87 11.70
CA ALA A 12 -0.70 -3.49 11.43
C ALA A 12 -2.18 -3.26 11.77
N ILE A 13 -3.04 -4.26 11.55
CA ILE A 13 -4.45 -4.23 11.96
C ILE A 13 -4.53 -4.14 13.49
N PHE A 14 -3.79 -5.01 14.19
CA PHE A 14 -3.70 -4.99 15.65
C PHE A 14 -3.30 -3.60 16.19
N TRP A 15 -2.23 -3.02 15.66
CA TRP A 15 -1.75 -1.70 16.09
C TRP A 15 -2.68 -0.56 15.72
N SER A 16 -3.45 -0.70 14.63
CA SER A 16 -4.42 0.31 14.24
C SER A 16 -5.55 0.47 15.26
N ASP A 17 -5.86 -0.57 16.04
CA ASP A 17 -6.91 -0.57 17.07
C ASP A 17 -6.41 -0.21 18.47
N LYS A 18 -5.10 0.02 18.63
CA LYS A 18 -4.47 0.41 19.89
C LYS A 18 -4.35 1.93 20.03
N ASN A 19 -4.06 2.38 21.24
CA ASN A 19 -3.68 3.78 21.45
C ASN A 19 -2.30 4.02 20.80
N GLU A 20 -2.10 5.19 20.21
CA GLU A 20 -0.85 5.60 19.59
C GLU A 20 0.32 5.51 20.58
N ASP A 21 0.11 5.86 21.86
CA ASP A 21 1.13 5.76 22.91
C ASP A 21 1.62 4.32 23.10
N GLU A 22 0.72 3.33 23.04
CA GLU A 22 1.10 1.91 23.18
C GLU A 22 1.97 1.46 22.01
N LEU A 23 1.64 1.90 20.80
CA LEU A 23 2.44 1.65 19.60
C LEU A 23 3.82 2.30 19.71
N ILE A 24 3.90 3.57 20.12
CA ILE A 24 5.17 4.30 20.27
C ILE A 24 6.06 3.61 21.32
N GLN A 25 5.51 3.21 22.47
CA GLN A 25 6.29 2.50 23.50
C GLN A 25 6.79 1.15 23.00
N ALA A 26 6.00 0.43 22.21
CA ALA A 26 6.45 -0.81 21.59
C ALA A 26 7.62 -0.57 20.61
N ILE A 27 7.57 0.50 19.81
CA ILE A 27 8.66 0.88 18.90
C ILE A 27 9.93 1.25 19.67
N ILE A 28 9.83 2.09 20.72
CA ILE A 28 10.98 2.45 21.56
C ILE A 28 11.61 1.20 22.16
N LYS A 29 10.79 0.24 22.64
CA LYS A 29 11.30 -1.02 23.17
C LYS A 29 12.02 -1.85 22.12
N GLN A 30 11.54 -1.89 20.88
CA GLN A 30 12.22 -2.57 19.78
C GLN A 30 13.57 -1.91 19.46
N TYR A 31 13.65 -0.58 19.48
CA TYR A 31 14.90 0.15 19.28
C TYR A 31 15.91 -0.11 20.39
N GLU A 32 15.45 -0.22 21.64
CA GLU A 32 16.30 -0.60 22.77
C GLU A 32 16.89 -2.00 22.56
N ILE A 33 16.07 -2.97 22.13
CA ILE A 33 16.50 -4.35 21.91
C ILE A 33 17.47 -4.46 20.71
N LEU A 34 17.15 -3.80 19.59
CA LEU A 34 17.89 -3.95 18.33
C LEU A 34 19.15 -3.09 18.28
N TYR A 35 19.09 -1.88 18.84
CA TYR A 35 20.12 -0.86 18.68
C TYR A 35 20.72 -0.39 20.01
N ASN A 36 20.26 -0.91 21.16
CA ASN A 36 20.63 -0.43 22.49
C ASN A 36 20.36 1.09 22.65
N MET A 37 19.30 1.55 21.99
CA MET A 37 18.88 2.96 21.96
C MET A 37 17.57 3.11 22.75
N ASN A 38 17.60 3.88 23.82
CA ASN A 38 16.45 4.13 24.71
C ASN A 38 16.03 5.61 24.73
N GLU A 39 16.42 6.38 23.71
CA GLU A 39 16.03 7.77 23.58
C GLU A 39 14.53 7.91 23.27
N ILE A 40 13.91 8.91 23.90
CA ILE A 40 12.51 9.25 23.65
C ILE A 40 12.46 10.18 22.43
N PRO A 41 11.66 9.87 21.39
CA PRO A 41 11.57 10.70 20.20
C PRO A 41 10.99 12.08 20.56
N MET A 42 11.59 13.14 20.01
CA MET A 42 11.12 14.51 20.24
C MET A 42 9.72 14.74 19.67
N ASN A 43 9.43 14.13 18.51
CA ASN A 43 8.14 14.20 17.82
C ASN A 43 7.80 12.82 17.24
N THR A 44 6.52 12.49 17.23
CA THR A 44 5.97 11.28 16.60
C THR A 44 4.84 11.64 15.64
N PHE A 45 4.67 10.82 14.61
CA PHE A 45 3.54 10.88 13.70
C PHE A 45 3.22 9.47 13.23
N VAL A 46 1.95 9.07 13.34
CA VAL A 46 1.47 7.76 12.92
C VAL A 46 0.36 7.90 11.89
N GLN A 47 0.50 7.22 10.76
CA GLN A 47 -0.51 7.15 9.70
C GLN A 47 -1.03 5.73 9.56
N TYR A 48 -2.32 5.53 9.83
CA TYR A 48 -2.99 4.25 9.66
C TYR A 48 -3.65 4.17 8.29
N TRP A 49 -2.89 3.69 7.29
CA TRP A 49 -3.40 3.57 5.92
C TRP A 49 -4.61 2.63 5.78
N THR A 50 -4.72 1.63 6.65
CA THR A 50 -5.90 0.73 6.72
C THR A 50 -7.18 1.46 7.11
N LYS A 51 -7.09 2.63 7.74
CA LYS A 51 -8.23 3.46 8.16
C LYS A 51 -8.45 4.69 7.27
N GLU A 52 -7.64 4.87 6.23
CA GLU A 52 -7.82 5.96 5.27
C GLU A 52 -8.99 5.65 4.33
N ASN A 53 -9.92 6.59 4.19
CA ASN A 53 -11.22 6.36 3.54
C ASN A 53 -11.10 6.12 2.03
N PHE A 54 -10.09 6.70 1.37
CA PHE A 54 -9.92 6.63 -0.08
C PHE A 54 -8.95 5.52 -0.50
N SER A 55 -7.84 5.34 0.20
CA SER A 55 -6.83 4.31 -0.01
C SER A 55 -7.27 2.95 0.52
N LYS A 56 -7.93 2.91 1.69
CA LYS A 56 -8.43 1.69 2.35
C LYS A 56 -7.35 0.62 2.60
N GLY A 57 -6.10 1.04 2.68
CA GLY A 57 -4.94 0.17 2.71
C GLY A 57 -3.73 0.84 2.06
N CYS A 58 -2.62 0.12 2.08
CA CYS A 58 -1.33 0.52 1.52
C CYS A 58 -0.46 -0.73 1.40
N TYR A 59 0.55 -0.78 0.52
CA TYR A 59 0.95 0.21 -0.48
C TYR A 59 0.42 -0.08 -1.89
N ALA A 60 -0.03 -1.31 -2.13
CA ALA A 60 -0.60 -1.73 -3.40
C ALA A 60 -1.80 -2.65 -3.14
N ALA A 61 -2.67 -2.81 -4.13
CA ALA A 61 -3.65 -3.89 -4.09
C ALA A 61 -2.94 -5.24 -4.29
N VAL A 62 -2.80 -6.01 -3.21
CA VAL A 62 -2.26 -7.37 -3.25
C VAL A 62 -3.38 -8.35 -3.55
N TYR A 63 -3.19 -9.14 -4.61
CA TYR A 63 -4.19 -10.10 -5.08
C TYR A 63 -3.82 -11.52 -4.66
N PRO A 64 -4.79 -12.36 -4.22
CA PRO A 64 -4.52 -13.76 -3.99
C PRO A 64 -4.09 -14.45 -5.30
N PRO A 65 -3.20 -15.46 -5.25
CA PRO A 65 -2.65 -16.10 -6.45
C PRO A 65 -3.69 -16.59 -7.46
N SER A 66 -4.88 -16.98 -6.98
CA SER A 66 -6.00 -17.47 -7.80
C SER A 66 -6.72 -16.40 -8.63
N SER A 67 -6.41 -15.11 -8.46
CA SER A 67 -7.20 -14.00 -9.02
C SER A 67 -6.53 -13.21 -10.16
N SER A 68 -5.28 -13.53 -10.51
CA SER A 68 -4.49 -12.77 -11.49
C SER A 68 -5.10 -12.80 -12.91
N SER A 69 -5.61 -13.95 -13.36
CA SER A 69 -6.27 -14.08 -14.67
C SER A 69 -7.56 -13.26 -14.77
N THR A 70 -8.29 -13.13 -13.65
CA THR A 70 -9.57 -12.42 -13.61
C THR A 70 -9.43 -10.92 -13.85
N TRP A 71 -8.31 -10.33 -13.43
CA TRP A 71 -8.05 -8.91 -13.61
C TRP A 71 -7.69 -8.52 -15.04
N ILE A 72 -6.89 -9.35 -15.72
CA ILE A 72 -6.50 -9.13 -17.11
C ILE A 72 -7.73 -9.16 -18.03
N ASP A 73 -8.64 -10.12 -17.82
CA ASP A 73 -9.86 -10.24 -18.62
C ASP A 73 -10.82 -9.06 -18.37
N ARG A 74 -10.94 -8.60 -17.13
CA ARG A 74 -11.74 -7.41 -16.79
C ARG A 74 -11.23 -6.15 -17.47
N ARG A 75 -9.91 -5.98 -17.62
CA ARG A 75 -9.33 -4.81 -18.30
C ARG A 75 -9.81 -4.71 -19.76
N LYS A 76 -9.74 -5.81 -20.52
CA LYS A 76 -10.14 -5.81 -21.94
C LYS A 76 -11.60 -5.36 -22.12
N ALA A 77 -12.50 -5.92 -21.31
CA ALA A 77 -13.92 -5.58 -21.34
C ALA A 77 -14.23 -4.11 -21.01
N LEU A 78 -13.36 -3.41 -20.27
CA LEU A 78 -13.51 -1.97 -19.99
C LEU A 78 -13.03 -1.11 -21.15
N VAL A 79 -11.93 -1.49 -21.80
CA VAL A 79 -11.40 -0.78 -22.98
C VAL A 79 -12.38 -0.85 -24.14
N ASP A 80 -13.05 -1.98 -24.35
CA ASP A 80 -14.13 -2.12 -25.35
C ASP A 80 -15.28 -1.11 -25.12
N LYS A 81 -15.43 -0.63 -23.88
CA LYS A 81 -16.42 0.38 -23.47
C LYS A 81 -15.83 1.80 -23.41
N ARG A 82 -14.62 2.02 -23.93
CA ARG A 82 -13.86 3.27 -23.84
C ARG A 82 -13.60 3.73 -22.40
N ILE A 83 -13.30 2.78 -21.51
CA ILE A 83 -12.90 3.05 -20.12
C ILE A 83 -11.48 2.51 -19.91
N TRP A 84 -10.55 3.38 -19.53
CA TRP A 84 -9.17 3.04 -19.18
C TRP A 84 -8.94 3.27 -17.69
N LEU A 85 -8.31 2.30 -17.02
CA LEU A 85 -7.99 2.38 -15.60
C LEU A 85 -6.49 2.62 -15.45
N ALA A 86 -6.10 3.86 -15.17
CA ALA A 86 -4.72 4.20 -14.83
C ALA A 86 -4.50 3.99 -13.33
N SER A 87 -3.64 3.04 -12.98
CA SER A 87 -3.21 2.76 -11.60
C SER A 87 -1.86 2.07 -11.61
N THR A 88 -1.13 2.11 -10.51
CA THR A 88 0.14 1.37 -10.38
C THR A 88 -0.05 -0.14 -10.51
N GLU A 89 -1.21 -0.67 -10.10
CA GLU A 89 -1.62 -2.07 -10.30
C GLU A 89 -1.73 -2.47 -11.77
N MET A 90 -1.85 -1.49 -12.66
CA MET A 90 -1.96 -1.69 -14.11
C MET A 90 -0.63 -1.45 -14.82
N ALA A 91 0.44 -1.22 -14.07
CA ALA A 91 1.75 -0.99 -14.61
C ALA A 91 2.37 -2.30 -15.15
N LEU A 92 3.28 -2.17 -16.12
CA LEU A 92 4.06 -3.32 -16.62
C LEU A 92 5.31 -3.57 -15.78
N GLU A 93 5.84 -2.53 -15.16
CA GLU A 93 7.01 -2.56 -14.28
C GLU A 93 6.73 -1.71 -13.03
N TRP A 94 7.43 -2.01 -11.93
CA TRP A 94 7.28 -1.27 -10.67
C TRP A 94 5.84 -1.20 -10.13
N VAL A 95 5.10 -2.28 -10.31
CA VAL A 95 3.73 -2.45 -9.80
C VAL A 95 3.69 -2.21 -8.29
N GLY A 96 2.80 -1.33 -7.85
CA GLY A 96 2.67 -0.94 -6.44
C GLY A 96 3.53 0.26 -6.02
N TYR A 97 4.32 0.82 -6.93
CA TYR A 97 5.17 1.99 -6.70
C TYR A 97 4.72 3.20 -7.52
N ILE A 98 5.26 4.37 -7.19
CA ILE A 98 4.97 5.63 -7.89
C ILE A 98 5.41 5.55 -9.35
N GLU A 99 6.54 4.91 -9.64
CA GLU A 99 7.04 4.65 -10.98
C GLU A 99 6.02 3.89 -11.83
N GLY A 100 5.39 2.86 -11.26
CA GLY A 100 4.31 2.13 -11.91
C GLY A 100 3.07 3.00 -12.15
N ALA A 101 2.71 3.88 -11.20
CA ALA A 101 1.59 4.82 -11.39
C ALA A 101 1.84 5.79 -12.55
N ILE A 102 3.07 6.30 -12.66
CA ILE A 102 3.50 7.20 -13.74
C ILE A 102 3.48 6.45 -15.07
N GLU A 103 4.10 5.27 -15.13
CA GLU A 103 4.15 4.42 -16.34
C GLU A 103 2.74 4.15 -16.86
N ALA A 104 1.87 3.63 -16.00
CA ALA A 104 0.50 3.31 -16.37
C ALA A 104 -0.26 4.55 -16.85
N GLY A 105 -0.15 5.67 -16.13
CA GLY A 105 -0.79 6.92 -16.51
C GLY A 105 -0.38 7.42 -17.89
N GLN A 106 0.91 7.44 -18.19
CA GLN A 106 1.45 7.87 -19.48
C GLN A 106 1.03 6.93 -20.61
N ARG A 107 1.17 5.62 -20.40
CA ARG A 107 0.80 4.62 -21.42
C ARG A 107 -0.70 4.68 -21.74
N PHE A 108 -1.56 4.76 -20.73
CA PHE A 108 -3.00 4.85 -20.98
C PHE A 108 -3.42 6.15 -21.65
N ALA A 109 -2.76 7.28 -21.33
CA ALA A 109 -2.98 8.53 -22.07
C ALA A 109 -2.65 8.37 -23.57
N GLN A 110 -1.56 7.66 -23.90
CA GLN A 110 -1.20 7.35 -25.28
C GLN A 110 -2.19 6.37 -25.94
N GLU A 111 -2.63 5.32 -25.23
CA GLU A 111 -3.64 4.37 -25.72
C GLU A 111 -4.95 5.11 -26.08
N ILE A 112 -5.41 6.03 -25.22
CA ILE A 112 -6.59 6.86 -25.46
C ILE A 112 -6.38 7.74 -26.70
N SER A 113 -5.25 8.45 -26.78
CA SER A 113 -4.95 9.33 -27.92
C SER A 113 -4.91 8.60 -29.26
N ASN A 114 -4.54 7.32 -29.27
CA ASN A 114 -4.48 6.49 -30.48
C ASN A 114 -5.81 5.78 -30.80
N SER A 115 -6.82 5.88 -29.93
CA SER A 115 -8.12 5.21 -30.06
C SER A 115 -9.23 6.11 -30.65
N PHE A 116 -8.87 7.31 -31.07
CA PHE A 116 -9.71 8.28 -31.80
C PHE A 116 -9.11 8.56 -33.17
#